data_AF-A0A3S9HS45-F1
#
_entry.id   AF-A0A3S9HS45-F1
#
_cell.length_a   1.000
_cell.length_b   1.000
_cell.length_c   1.000
_cell.angle_alpha   90.00
_cell.angle_beta   90.00
_cell.angle_gamma   90.00
#
_symmetry.space_group_name_H-M   'P 1'
#
loop_
_entity.id
_entity.type
_entity.pdbx_description
1 polymer ?
#
loop_
_entity_poly.entity_id
_entity_poly.type
_entity_poly.pdbx_seq_one_letter_code
_entity_poly.pdbx_strand_id
1 'polypeptide(L)'
;MRQGLRIVRVDQDDEPRVAALHRRCSAAARWHRYHRAMGDPDTYLGPLLSRPQSVHLAVQDPRERLVAIGHLLPDEGDAEAALLVEDTWQNRGLGTRLLKELGRFAVVLGVREVYGVIHPDDARTAAVLHHSGVPLRTVPDTGSATTVRARTQDIGLALASSPTRRAWWQRGAGRHRVSGSSVHSWASEAEVQRVLRHSFEDASPTC
;
A
#
# COMPACT_ATOMS: atom_id res chain seq x y z
N MET A 1 22.14 6.99 1.66
CA MET A 1 21.84 5.55 1.42
C MET A 1 20.46 5.25 0.80
N ARG A 2 19.69 6.22 0.27
CA ARG A 2 18.37 5.96 -0.37
C ARG A 2 18.44 5.72 -1.89
N GLN A 3 19.61 5.86 -2.50
CA GLN A 3 19.84 5.71 -3.94
C GLN A 3 19.39 4.31 -4.39
N GLY A 4 18.47 4.26 -5.36
CA GLY A 4 18.08 3.03 -6.05
C GLY A 4 17.02 2.12 -5.40
N LEU A 5 16.33 2.55 -4.34
CA LEU A 5 15.14 1.82 -3.84
C LEU A 5 13.91 2.11 -4.71
N ARG A 6 13.34 1.08 -5.34
CA ARG A 6 12.16 1.18 -6.20
C ARG A 6 10.96 0.45 -5.59
N ILE A 7 9.76 1.00 -5.76
CA ILE A 7 8.52 0.26 -5.50
C ILE A 7 8.18 -0.50 -6.78
N VAL A 8 7.83 -1.77 -6.65
CA VAL A 8 7.40 -2.65 -7.74
C VAL A 8 6.09 -3.34 -7.37
N ARG A 9 5.32 -3.78 -8.37
CA ARG A 9 4.28 -4.77 -8.13
C ARG A 9 4.91 -6.13 -7.88
N VAL A 10 4.19 -6.92 -7.10
CA VAL A 10 4.43 -8.35 -6.99
C VAL A 10 3.11 -9.09 -7.18
N ASP A 11 3.18 -10.32 -7.66
CA ASP A 11 2.03 -11.21 -7.79
C ASP A 11 2.38 -12.62 -7.28
N GLN A 12 1.58 -13.64 -7.59
CA GLN A 12 1.83 -15.00 -7.11
C GLN A 12 3.18 -15.56 -7.62
N ASP A 13 3.64 -15.15 -8.81
CA ASP A 13 4.87 -15.68 -9.40
C ASP A 13 6.11 -15.17 -8.64
N ASP A 14 5.95 -14.09 -7.87
CA ASP A 14 6.96 -13.56 -6.95
C ASP A 14 6.98 -14.26 -5.59
N GLU A 15 6.14 -15.27 -5.34
CA GLU A 15 6.05 -15.98 -4.05
C GLU A 15 7.44 -16.36 -3.48
N PRO A 16 8.38 -16.94 -4.25
CA PRO A 16 9.71 -17.27 -3.72
C PRO A 16 10.48 -16.04 -3.19
N ARG A 17 10.34 -14.88 -3.86
CA ARG A 17 11.00 -13.63 -3.45
C ARG A 17 10.34 -13.03 -2.21
N VAL A 18 9.01 -13.10 -2.13
CA VAL A 18 8.24 -12.66 -0.97
C VAL A 18 8.52 -13.55 0.24
N ALA A 19 8.59 -14.87 0.06
CA ALA A 19 8.94 -15.84 1.08
C ALA A 19 10.37 -15.60 1.62
N ALA A 20 11.32 -15.31 0.72
CA ALA A 20 12.68 -14.94 1.12
C ALA A 20 12.72 -13.67 2.00
N LEU A 21 11.90 -12.65 1.71
CA LEU A 21 11.74 -11.48 2.59
C LEU A 21 11.20 -11.90 3.96
N HIS A 22 10.13 -12.70 4.01
CA HIS A 22 9.51 -13.13 5.27
C HIS A 22 10.48 -13.93 6.17
N ARG A 23 11.30 -14.80 5.57
CA ARG A 23 12.31 -15.59 6.30
C ARG A 23 13.41 -14.73 6.93
N ARG A 24 13.74 -13.58 6.34
CA ARG A 24 14.74 -12.65 6.91
C ARG A 24 14.17 -11.74 8.01
N CYS A 25 12.86 -11.52 8.02
CA CYS A 25 12.20 -10.72 9.04
C CYS A 25 12.17 -11.45 10.40
N SER A 26 12.45 -10.70 11.46
CA SER A 26 12.38 -11.22 12.83
C SER A 26 10.97 -11.74 13.18
N ALA A 27 10.89 -12.59 14.19
CA ALA A 27 9.60 -13.04 14.73
C ALA A 27 8.76 -11.85 15.21
N ALA A 28 9.38 -10.81 15.77
CA ALA A 28 8.70 -9.59 16.18
C ALA A 28 8.11 -8.83 14.98
N ALA A 29 8.88 -8.63 13.90
CA ALA A 29 8.37 -7.99 12.69
C ALA A 29 7.20 -8.76 12.06
N ARG A 30 7.26 -10.10 12.07
CA ARG A 30 6.14 -10.95 11.62
C ARG A 30 4.94 -10.87 12.58
N TRP A 31 5.17 -10.84 13.88
CA TRP A 31 4.10 -10.68 14.87
C TRP A 31 3.34 -9.36 14.68
N HIS A 32 4.05 -8.24 14.49
CA HIS A 32 3.41 -6.95 14.23
C HIS A 32 2.54 -6.93 12.98
N ARG A 33 2.88 -7.74 11.98
CA ARG A 33 2.12 -7.86 10.74
C ARG A 33 0.92 -8.80 10.86
N TYR A 34 1.12 -9.96 11.47
CA TYR A 34 0.16 -11.06 11.42
C TYR A 34 -0.66 -11.22 12.71
N HIS A 35 -0.25 -10.53 13.77
CA HIS A 35 -0.84 -10.60 15.12
C HIS A 35 -0.92 -12.03 15.66
N ARG A 36 -0.05 -12.90 15.18
CA ARG A 36 0.13 -14.29 15.61
C ARG A 36 1.50 -14.82 15.21
N ALA A 37 1.90 -15.91 15.85
CA ALA A 37 3.05 -16.68 15.41
C ALA A 37 2.74 -17.29 14.03
N MET A 38 3.66 -17.07 13.08
CA MET A 38 3.52 -17.59 11.72
C MET A 38 4.55 -18.69 11.46
N GLY A 39 4.09 -19.78 10.87
CA GLY A 39 4.92 -20.88 10.38
C GLY A 39 5.67 -20.52 9.10
N ASP A 40 5.97 -21.55 8.29
CA ASP A 40 6.68 -21.40 7.03
C ASP A 40 5.89 -20.52 6.04
N PRO A 41 6.49 -19.43 5.51
CA PRO A 41 5.88 -18.59 4.48
C PRO A 41 5.30 -19.33 3.28
N ASP A 42 5.92 -20.44 2.88
CA ASP A 42 5.49 -21.22 1.71
C ASP A 42 4.11 -21.90 1.94
N THR A 43 3.60 -21.90 3.17
CA THR A 43 2.27 -22.47 3.50
C THR A 43 1.11 -21.48 3.36
N TYR A 44 1.38 -20.17 3.27
CA TYR A 44 0.32 -19.14 3.29
C TYR A 44 0.50 -18.03 2.26
N LEU A 45 1.68 -17.87 1.65
CA LEU A 45 1.93 -16.77 0.71
C LEU A 45 1.25 -16.98 -0.65
N GLY A 46 1.25 -18.18 -1.21
CA GLY A 46 0.51 -18.47 -2.45
C GLY A 46 -0.97 -18.07 -2.38
N PRO A 47 -1.75 -18.53 -1.39
CA PRO A 47 -3.14 -18.09 -1.20
C PRO A 47 -3.30 -16.58 -0.95
N LEU A 48 -2.35 -15.95 -0.25
CA LEU A 48 -2.39 -14.51 0.01
C LEU A 48 -2.18 -13.69 -1.27
N LEU A 49 -1.21 -14.09 -2.11
CA LEU A 49 -0.80 -13.39 -3.33
C LEU A 49 -1.76 -13.64 -4.51
N SER A 50 -2.51 -14.74 -4.47
CA SER A 50 -3.55 -15.07 -5.45
C SER A 50 -4.94 -14.53 -5.09
N ARG A 51 -5.08 -13.82 -3.97
CA ARG A 51 -6.38 -13.30 -3.51
C ARG A 51 -6.95 -12.30 -4.52
N PRO A 52 -8.17 -12.54 -5.07
CA PRO A 52 -8.76 -11.67 -6.08
C PRO A 52 -8.84 -10.21 -5.64
N GLN A 53 -8.69 -9.28 -6.59
CA GLN A 53 -8.80 -7.83 -6.40
C GLN A 53 -7.80 -7.24 -5.39
N SER A 54 -6.81 -8.01 -4.94
CA SER A 54 -5.77 -7.54 -4.05
C SER A 54 -4.68 -6.80 -4.81
N VAL A 55 -4.03 -5.84 -4.14
CA VAL A 55 -2.84 -5.16 -4.67
C VAL A 55 -1.65 -5.49 -3.78
N HIS A 56 -0.54 -5.92 -4.38
CA HIS A 56 0.70 -6.20 -3.67
C HIS A 56 1.83 -5.36 -4.25
N LEU A 57 2.48 -4.59 -3.38
CA LEU A 57 3.60 -3.71 -3.73
C LEU A 57 4.79 -4.06 -2.84
N ALA A 58 5.98 -4.13 -3.43
CA ALA A 58 7.21 -4.36 -2.69
C ALA A 58 8.21 -3.22 -2.93
N VAL A 59 9.08 -2.98 -1.95
CA VAL A 59 10.28 -2.16 -2.16
C VAL A 59 11.43 -3.10 -2.47
N GLN A 60 12.11 -2.89 -3.59
CA GLN A 60 13.31 -3.62 -3.95
C GLN A 60 14.56 -2.73 -3.90
N ASP A 61 15.68 -3.32 -3.49
CA ASP A 61 17.00 -2.68 -3.54
C ASP A 61 17.63 -2.76 -4.95
N PRO A 62 18.78 -2.12 -5.21
CA PRO A 62 19.43 -2.17 -6.53
C PRO A 62 19.85 -3.56 -7.00
N ARG A 63 19.86 -4.55 -6.10
CA ARG A 63 20.13 -5.96 -6.40
C ARG A 63 18.83 -6.77 -6.54
N GLU A 64 17.70 -6.10 -6.72
CA GLU A 64 16.36 -6.66 -6.92
C GLU A 64 15.84 -7.50 -5.75
N ARG A 65 16.48 -7.38 -4.59
CA ARG A 65 16.03 -8.02 -3.37
C ARG A 65 14.92 -7.20 -2.74
N LEU A 66 13.80 -7.86 -2.44
CA LEU A 66 12.68 -7.24 -1.73
C LEU A 66 13.07 -6.97 -0.28
N VAL A 67 12.89 -5.75 0.20
CA VAL A 67 13.23 -5.30 1.57
C VAL A 67 12.01 -4.84 2.38
N ALA A 68 10.88 -4.64 1.71
CA ALA A 68 9.59 -4.39 2.32
C ALA A 68 8.47 -4.83 1.36
N ILE A 69 7.30 -5.14 1.90
CA ILE A 69 6.10 -5.44 1.13
C ILE A 69 4.87 -4.85 1.81
N GLY A 70 3.90 -4.45 1.01
CA GLY A 70 2.60 -3.97 1.45
C GLY A 70 1.50 -4.60 0.59
N HIS A 71 0.40 -4.92 1.24
CA HIS A 71 -0.78 -5.49 0.59
C HIS A 71 -1.98 -4.60 0.86
N LEU A 72 -2.81 -4.40 -0.15
CA LEU A 72 -4.16 -3.87 -0.03
C LEU A 72 -5.11 -5.02 -0.33
N LEU A 73 -5.81 -5.52 0.69
CA LEU A 73 -6.67 -6.69 0.63
C LEU A 73 -8.13 -6.24 0.71
N PRO A 74 -9.00 -6.64 -0.23
CA PRO A 74 -10.40 -6.23 -0.22
C PRO A 74 -11.16 -6.88 0.95
N ASP A 75 -12.03 -6.08 1.57
CA ASP A 75 -12.87 -6.48 2.70
C ASP A 75 -14.20 -5.70 2.70
N GLU A 76 -15.30 -6.32 2.27
CA GLU A 76 -16.67 -5.77 2.29
C GLU A 76 -16.82 -4.29 1.87
N GLY A 77 -16.20 -3.91 0.75
CA GLY A 77 -16.25 -2.54 0.21
C GLY A 77 -15.23 -1.57 0.84
N ASP A 78 -14.51 -2.02 1.86
CA ASP A 78 -13.28 -1.42 2.39
C ASP A 78 -12.05 -2.21 1.89
N ALA A 79 -10.86 -1.82 2.34
CA ALA A 79 -9.65 -2.62 2.15
C ALA A 79 -8.69 -2.54 3.33
N GLU A 80 -8.09 -3.67 3.67
CA GLU A 80 -7.03 -3.78 4.68
C GLU A 80 -5.66 -3.49 4.04
N ALA A 81 -4.91 -2.56 4.63
CA ALA A 81 -3.51 -2.30 4.33
C ALA A 81 -2.61 -3.02 5.35
N ALA A 82 -1.86 -4.02 4.89
CA ALA A 82 -0.95 -4.80 5.73
C ALA A 82 0.50 -4.69 5.23
N LEU A 83 1.44 -4.30 6.11
CA LEU A 83 2.84 -4.03 5.75
C LEU A 83 3.82 -5.01 6.43
N LEU A 84 4.96 -5.26 5.78
CA LEU A 84 6.14 -5.89 6.36
C LEU A 84 7.39 -5.12 5.92
N VAL A 85 8.29 -4.81 6.84
CA VAL A 85 9.58 -4.19 6.52
C VAL A 85 10.67 -4.99 7.22
N GLU A 86 11.67 -5.44 6.45
CA GLU A 86 12.84 -6.13 6.99
C GLU A 86 13.51 -5.25 8.06
N ASP A 87 13.88 -5.85 9.19
CA ASP A 87 14.33 -5.15 10.39
C ASP A 87 15.43 -4.11 10.12
N THR A 88 16.41 -4.45 9.27
CA THR A 88 17.54 -3.58 8.89
C THR A 88 17.13 -2.35 8.07
N TRP A 89 15.91 -2.35 7.52
CA TRP A 89 15.34 -1.30 6.67
C TRP A 89 14.22 -0.51 7.36
N GLN A 90 13.87 -0.85 8.61
CA GLN A 90 12.91 -0.11 9.40
C GLN A 90 13.41 1.30 9.73
N ASN A 91 12.50 2.19 10.16
CA ASN A 91 12.77 3.60 10.48
C ASN A 91 13.36 4.43 9.32
N ARG A 92 13.22 3.96 8.08
CA ARG A 92 13.66 4.66 6.86
C ARG A 92 12.51 5.24 6.03
N GLY A 93 11.27 5.11 6.51
CA GLY A 93 10.05 5.58 5.85
C GLY A 93 9.49 4.66 4.77
N LEU A 94 9.95 3.40 4.68
CA LEU A 94 9.48 2.46 3.65
C LEU A 94 8.00 2.10 3.83
N GLY A 95 7.55 1.89 5.07
CA GLY A 95 6.14 1.63 5.38
C GLY A 95 5.24 2.79 4.93
N THR A 96 5.60 4.03 5.26
CA THR A 96 4.85 5.22 4.82
C THR A 96 4.82 5.35 3.29
N ARG A 97 5.92 5.04 2.59
CA ARG A 97 5.96 5.06 1.12
C ARG A 97 5.01 4.02 0.53
N LEU A 98 5.06 2.78 1.01
CA LEU A 98 4.15 1.72 0.57
C LEU A 98 2.70 2.09 0.86
N LEU A 99 2.39 2.57 2.06
CA LEU A 99 1.03 2.97 2.44
C LEU A 99 0.47 4.08 1.55
N LYS A 100 1.29 5.06 1.16
CA LYS A 100 0.89 6.11 0.21
C LYS A 100 0.58 5.55 -1.17
N GLU A 101 1.40 4.63 -1.69
CA GLU A 101 1.11 3.99 -2.98
C GLU A 101 -0.15 3.12 -2.92
N LEU A 102 -0.31 2.30 -1.87
CA LEU A 102 -1.53 1.52 -1.66
C LEU A 102 -2.77 2.42 -1.53
N GLY A 103 -2.64 3.58 -0.88
CA GLY A 103 -3.71 4.59 -0.82
C GLY A 103 -4.11 5.13 -2.20
N ARG A 104 -3.16 5.28 -3.14
CA ARG A 104 -3.50 5.64 -4.53
C ARG A 104 -4.33 4.53 -5.20
N PHE A 105 -3.96 3.27 -5.00
CA PHE A 105 -4.74 2.14 -5.50
C PHE A 105 -6.14 2.09 -4.88
N ALA A 106 -6.27 2.32 -3.58
CA ALA A 106 -7.56 2.38 -2.91
C ALA A 106 -8.50 3.43 -3.51
N VAL A 107 -7.97 4.63 -3.83
CA VAL A 107 -8.73 5.70 -4.51
C VAL A 107 -9.22 5.25 -5.88
N VAL A 108 -8.36 4.62 -6.68
CA VAL A 108 -8.70 4.16 -8.03
C VAL A 108 -9.69 3.00 -8.01
N LEU A 109 -9.55 2.09 -7.04
CA LEU A 109 -10.44 0.96 -6.85
C LEU A 109 -11.80 1.37 -6.24
N GLY A 110 -11.93 2.60 -5.75
CA GLY A 110 -13.18 3.12 -5.21
C GLY A 110 -13.62 2.47 -3.89
N VAL A 111 -12.68 1.89 -3.13
CA VAL A 111 -13.00 1.35 -1.79
C VAL A 111 -13.39 2.51 -0.87
N ARG A 112 -14.30 2.28 0.08
CA ARG A 112 -14.82 3.35 0.94
C ARG A 112 -13.77 3.82 1.95
N GLU A 113 -13.15 2.86 2.61
CA GLU A 113 -12.11 3.08 3.62
C GLU A 113 -10.92 2.15 3.41
N VAL A 114 -9.74 2.63 3.80
CA VAL A 114 -8.56 1.81 4.01
C VAL A 114 -8.36 1.68 5.52
N TYR A 115 -8.12 0.46 6.00
CA TYR A 115 -7.84 0.24 7.41
C TYR A 115 -6.60 -0.63 7.63
N GLY A 116 -6.08 -0.63 8.84
CA GLY A 116 -5.05 -1.56 9.27
C GLY A 116 -5.22 -1.90 10.75
N VAL A 117 -4.88 -3.13 11.11
CA VAL A 117 -4.91 -3.60 12.51
C VAL A 117 -3.53 -3.42 13.12
N ILE A 118 -3.47 -2.76 14.27
CA ILE A 118 -2.23 -2.39 14.96
C ILE A 118 -2.30 -2.81 16.42
N HIS A 119 -1.15 -3.07 17.04
CA HIS A 119 -1.07 -3.23 18.49
C HIS A 119 -0.74 -1.86 19.13
N PRO A 120 -1.35 -1.50 20.28
CA PRO A 120 -1.17 -0.20 20.94
C PRO A 120 0.29 0.11 21.29
N ASP A 121 1.10 -0.91 21.54
CA ASP A 121 2.52 -0.78 21.89
C ASP A 121 3.47 -0.69 20.67
N ASP A 122 2.94 -0.64 19.44
CA ASP A 122 3.77 -0.51 18.24
C ASP A 122 4.06 0.95 17.87
N ALA A 123 5.05 1.52 18.55
CA ALA A 123 5.54 2.88 18.28
C ALA A 123 5.97 3.11 16.82
N ARG A 124 6.39 2.06 16.09
CA ARG A 124 6.78 2.18 14.68
C ARG A 124 5.57 2.41 13.80
N THR A 125 4.50 1.68 14.07
CA THR A 125 3.22 1.85 13.36
C THR A 125 2.60 3.21 13.69
N ALA A 126 2.68 3.67 14.94
CA ALA A 126 2.28 5.04 15.29
C ALA A 126 3.03 6.10 14.46
N ALA A 127 4.35 5.92 14.25
CA ALA A 127 5.12 6.80 13.39
C ALA A 127 4.68 6.75 11.92
N VAL A 128 4.38 5.56 11.37
CA VAL A 128 3.86 5.43 9.99
C VAL A 128 2.54 6.18 9.82
N LEU A 129 1.62 5.98 10.78
CA LEU A 129 0.29 6.59 10.79
C LEU A 129 0.36 8.11 10.94
N HIS A 130 1.21 8.62 11.84
CA HIS A 130 1.45 10.06 12.01
C HIS A 130 1.91 10.72 10.70
N HIS A 131 2.75 10.05 9.92
CA HIS A 131 3.28 10.58 8.65
C HIS A 131 2.38 10.30 7.43
N SER A 132 1.18 9.75 7.63
CA SER A 132 0.21 9.51 6.55
C SER A 132 -0.30 10.83 5.94
N GLY A 133 -0.46 11.87 6.78
CA GLY A 133 -1.04 13.16 6.36
C GLY A 133 -2.55 13.09 6.08
N VAL A 134 -3.23 12.05 6.55
CA VAL A 134 -4.67 11.82 6.37
C VAL A 134 -5.33 11.76 7.75
N PRO A 135 -6.53 12.33 7.95
CA PRO A 135 -7.33 12.10 9.15
C PRO A 135 -7.58 10.61 9.39
N LEU A 136 -7.19 10.11 10.57
CA LEU A 136 -7.34 8.71 10.97
C LEU A 136 -8.41 8.58 12.06
N ARG A 137 -9.24 7.55 11.97
CA ARG A 137 -10.15 7.13 13.04
C ARG A 137 -9.66 5.83 13.65
N THR A 138 -9.71 5.76 14.96
CA THR A 138 -9.25 4.60 15.72
C THR A 138 -10.46 3.90 16.34
N VAL A 139 -10.58 2.61 16.09
CA VAL A 139 -11.64 1.75 16.63
C VAL A 139 -10.94 0.65 17.45
N PRO A 140 -11.09 0.65 18.78
CA PRO A 140 -10.62 -0.47 19.61
C PRO A 140 -11.29 -1.77 19.17
N ASP A 141 -10.52 -2.85 19.09
CA ASP A 141 -11.06 -4.18 18.82
C ASP A 141 -11.35 -4.93 20.14
N THR A 142 -12.05 -6.07 20.06
CA THR A 142 -12.24 -6.98 21.19
C THR A 142 -10.90 -7.65 21.51
N GLY A 143 -10.11 -7.00 22.36
CA GLY A 143 -8.76 -7.44 22.76
C GLY A 143 -7.81 -6.25 22.91
N SER A 144 -6.50 -6.51 22.73
CA SER A 144 -5.49 -5.44 22.75
C SER A 144 -5.30 -4.78 21.38
N ALA A 145 -5.79 -5.36 20.28
CA ALA A 145 -5.62 -4.79 18.95
C ALA A 145 -6.49 -3.54 18.75
N THR A 146 -6.04 -2.68 17.83
CA THR A 146 -6.69 -1.44 17.49
C THR A 146 -6.77 -1.33 15.97
N THR A 147 -7.96 -1.07 15.44
CA THR A 147 -8.14 -0.85 14.01
C THR A 147 -8.06 0.64 13.71
N VAL A 148 -7.17 1.02 12.80
CA VAL A 148 -7.02 2.41 12.33
C VAL A 148 -7.58 2.50 10.93
N ARG A 149 -8.47 3.47 10.69
CA ARG A 149 -9.23 3.65 9.45
C ARG A 149 -8.99 5.03 8.86
N ALA A 150 -8.93 5.11 7.54
CA ALA A 150 -8.88 6.34 6.77
C ALA A 150 -9.92 6.27 5.65
N ARG A 151 -10.71 7.33 5.45
CA ARG A 151 -11.61 7.38 4.28
C ARG A 151 -10.80 7.60 3.02
N THR A 152 -11.16 6.87 1.97
CA THR A 152 -10.52 7.02 0.66
C THR A 152 -10.69 8.43 0.09
N GLN A 153 -11.79 9.11 0.42
CA GLN A 153 -11.98 10.52 0.08
C GLN A 153 -10.89 11.43 0.68
N ASP A 154 -10.58 11.23 1.97
CA ASP A 154 -9.57 12.03 2.67
C ASP A 154 -8.15 11.71 2.13
N ILE A 155 -7.89 10.44 1.78
CA ILE A 155 -6.67 10.02 1.07
C ILE A 155 -6.57 10.75 -0.28
N GLY A 156 -7.65 10.77 -1.07
CA GLY A 156 -7.71 11.46 -2.36
C GLY A 156 -7.42 12.97 -2.25
N LEU A 157 -7.95 13.63 -1.23
CA LEU A 157 -7.69 15.05 -0.95
C LEU A 157 -6.23 15.32 -0.56
N ALA A 158 -5.64 14.48 0.30
CA ALA A 158 -4.23 14.59 0.69
C ALA A 158 -3.28 14.38 -0.51
N LEU A 159 -3.60 13.39 -1.36
CA LEU A 159 -2.89 13.17 -2.63
C LEU A 159 -3.05 14.37 -3.57
N ALA A 160 -4.23 15.00 -3.59
CA ALA A 160 -4.53 16.14 -4.43
C ALA A 160 -3.84 17.46 -4.01
N SER A 161 -3.49 17.58 -2.72
CA SER A 161 -2.92 18.78 -2.11
C SER A 161 -1.38 18.76 -2.04
N SER A 162 -0.75 17.64 -2.41
CA SER A 162 0.71 17.51 -2.40
C SER A 162 1.37 18.38 -3.51
N PRO A 163 2.38 19.23 -3.19
CA PRO A 163 3.00 20.17 -4.13
C PRO A 163 3.58 19.57 -5.41
N THR A 164 3.82 18.25 -5.44
CA THR A 164 4.24 17.48 -6.61
C THR A 164 3.22 17.46 -7.77
N ARG A 165 2.06 18.13 -7.63
CA ARG A 165 0.96 18.10 -8.61
C ARG A 165 0.93 19.19 -9.69
N ARG A 166 1.91 20.09 -9.81
CA ARG A 166 1.80 21.16 -10.83
C ARG A 166 2.17 20.79 -12.28
N ALA A 167 2.73 19.61 -12.54
CA ALA A 167 3.17 19.24 -13.90
C ALA A 167 2.29 18.21 -14.64
N TRP A 168 1.34 17.55 -13.98
CA TRP A 168 0.67 16.37 -14.54
C TRP A 168 -0.73 16.62 -15.16
N TRP A 169 -1.35 17.78 -14.96
CA TRP A 169 -2.72 18.06 -15.47
C TRP A 169 -2.81 18.91 -16.75
N GLN A 170 -1.71 19.50 -17.25
CA GLN A 170 -1.75 20.45 -18.39
C GLN A 170 -1.44 19.83 -19.76
N ARG A 171 -1.19 18.52 -19.87
CA ARG A 171 -1.02 17.85 -21.17
C ARG A 171 -2.02 16.70 -21.30
N GLY A 172 -3.21 17.02 -21.78
CA GLY A 172 -4.24 16.02 -22.09
C GLY A 172 -5.69 16.50 -22.10
N ALA A 173 -5.97 17.79 -21.82
CA ALA A 173 -7.33 18.31 -21.88
C ALA A 173 -7.78 18.60 -23.33
N GLY A 174 -7.99 17.54 -24.11
CA GLY A 174 -8.93 17.57 -25.22
C GLY A 174 -10.34 17.70 -24.64
N ARG A 175 -11.01 18.82 -24.93
CA ARG A 175 -12.35 19.15 -24.45
C ARG A 175 -13.35 18.05 -24.84
N HIS A 176 -13.90 17.33 -23.87
CA HIS A 176 -15.22 16.74 -24.02
C HIS A 176 -16.06 17.02 -22.77
N ARG A 177 -17.13 17.77 -22.99
CA ARG A 177 -18.22 18.00 -22.05
C ARG A 177 -19.07 16.74 -22.02
N VAL A 178 -19.22 16.10 -20.86
CA VAL A 178 -20.24 15.06 -20.64
C VAL A 178 -21.12 15.49 -19.48
N SER A 179 -22.41 15.61 -19.79
CA SER A 179 -23.51 15.87 -18.87
C SER A 179 -23.92 14.60 -18.12
N GLY A 180 -24.27 14.76 -16.85
CA GLY A 180 -25.43 14.12 -16.21
C GLY A 180 -25.47 12.58 -16.08
N SER A 181 -25.34 12.14 -14.83
CA SER A 181 -25.97 10.96 -14.20
C SER A 181 -25.73 9.56 -14.79
N SER A 182 -24.92 8.76 -14.08
CA SER A 182 -25.38 7.49 -13.50
C SER A 182 -24.33 6.98 -12.49
N VAL A 183 -24.84 6.41 -11.40
CA VAL A 183 -24.11 5.79 -10.30
C VAL A 183 -23.85 4.32 -10.67
N HIS A 184 -22.70 3.80 -10.24
CA HIS A 184 -22.18 2.43 -10.45
C HIS A 184 -21.54 2.15 -11.82
N SER A 185 -20.29 2.58 -11.97
CA SER A 185 -19.31 1.91 -12.84
C SER A 185 -18.07 1.66 -12.02
N TRP A 186 -17.78 0.39 -11.76
CA TRP A 186 -16.46 -0.06 -11.31
C TRP A 186 -15.44 0.49 -12.32
N ALA A 187 -14.34 1.08 -11.83
CA ALA A 187 -13.29 1.58 -12.71
C ALA A 187 -12.87 0.44 -13.65
N SER A 188 -12.96 0.69 -14.96
CA SER A 188 -12.59 -0.33 -15.95
C SER A 188 -11.16 -0.78 -15.72
N GLU A 189 -10.86 -2.05 -15.98
CA GLU A 189 -9.53 -2.62 -15.86
C GLU A 189 -8.46 -1.78 -16.58
N ALA A 190 -8.83 -1.13 -17.69
CA ALA A 190 -7.97 -0.20 -18.43
C ALA A 190 -7.55 1.06 -17.64
N GLU A 191 -8.38 1.54 -16.72
CA GLU A 191 -8.13 2.72 -15.89
C GLU A 191 -7.22 2.37 -14.70
N VAL A 192 -7.43 1.19 -14.11
CA VAL A 192 -6.49 0.56 -13.18
C VAL A 192 -5.13 0.35 -13.88
N GLN A 193 -5.12 -0.22 -15.09
CA GLN A 193 -3.92 -0.46 -15.92
C GLN A 193 -3.21 0.82 -16.39
N ARG A 194 -3.88 1.97 -16.38
CA ARG A 194 -3.28 3.27 -16.71
C ARG A 194 -2.50 3.85 -15.53
N VAL A 195 -3.09 3.79 -14.33
CA VAL A 195 -2.40 4.14 -13.07
C VAL A 195 -1.23 3.17 -12.83
N LEU A 196 -1.44 1.89 -13.12
CA LEU A 196 -0.43 0.82 -13.04
C LEU A 196 0.78 1.04 -13.95
N ARG A 197 0.71 1.81 -15.04
CA ARG A 197 1.88 2.11 -15.89
C ARG A 197 2.62 3.36 -15.42
N HIS A 198 1.89 4.40 -15.03
CA HIS A 198 2.45 5.70 -14.71
C HIS A 198 3.11 5.79 -13.31
N SER A 199 2.76 4.91 -12.37
CA SER A 199 3.38 4.87 -11.03
C SER A 199 4.79 4.28 -10.99
N PHE A 200 5.25 3.57 -12.05
CA PHE A 200 6.55 2.87 -12.05
C PHE A 200 7.64 3.54 -12.92
N GLU A 201 7.28 4.50 -13.79
CA GLU A 201 8.25 5.19 -14.66
C GLU A 201 8.90 6.43 -14.01
N ASP A 202 8.32 6.97 -12.93
CA ASP A 202 8.75 8.24 -12.31
C ASP A 202 9.88 8.11 -11.25
N ALA A 203 10.62 7.00 -11.26
CA ALA A 203 11.82 6.82 -10.42
C ALA A 203 13.11 7.02 -11.23
N SER A 204 13.24 8.14 -11.95
CA SER A 204 14.52 8.64 -12.44
C SER A 204 14.90 9.95 -11.72
N PRO A 205 16.15 10.08 -11.23
CA PRO A 205 16.59 11.29 -10.56
C PRO A 205 16.93 12.35 -11.61
N THR A 206 16.21 13.46 -11.64
CA THR A 206 16.75 14.69 -12.21
C THR A 206 17.69 15.33 -11.19
N CYS A 207 18.88 15.70 -11.68
CA CYS A 207 20.05 16.30 -11.03
C CYS A 207 19.81 17.20 -9.81
#